data_AF-A0A819JR86-F1
#
_entry.id   AF-A0A819JR86-F1
#
_cell.length_a   1.000
_cell.length_b   1.000
_cell.length_c   1.000
_cell.angle_alpha   90.00
_cell.angle_beta   90.00
_cell.angle_gamma   90.00
#
_symmetry.space_group_name_H-M   'P 1'
#
loop_
_entity.id
_entity.type
_entity.pdbx_description
1 polymer ?
#
loop_
_entity_poly.entity_id
_entity_poly.type
_entity_poly.pdbx_seq_one_letter_code
_entity_poly.pdbx_strand_id
1 'polypeptide(L)'
;EGRKADLDLFEKYPEITTHLSIHLLAQHESNNIVTDSTRLEFIRYQSMTQNLYDKFLLLMKNTGSDVFQRQKNYVLLFQCALLTNQQFVKTVFQFIAKRFANEQFIVIESFFNYLTSAQAKLHFQILPDNLESIETIINIAMNHLQDSYRIRSEIRTYGTNLLQCVEYYRNQEAKKIIQEFAWKIIKKYYSCGDFASHVRSIPKSYTETWRQIADFHISDIYPALISESKVSTLNDSLDMFKTKVSYLPQIDSFINSFFTKTLLESEKIQSELQI
;
A
#
# COMPACT_ATOMS: atom_id res chain seq x y z
N GLU A 1 32.31 19.37 21.58
CA GLU A 1 32.06 17.95 21.25
C GLU A 1 30.57 17.74 21.07
N GLY A 2 30.06 17.84 19.84
CA GLY A 2 28.69 17.40 19.54
C GLY A 2 28.70 15.88 19.42
N ARG A 3 27.90 15.18 20.23
CA ARG A 3 27.94 13.72 20.30
C ARG A 3 26.88 13.15 19.36
N LYS A 4 27.13 11.96 18.81
CA LYS A 4 26.16 11.17 18.04
C LYS A 4 24.74 11.11 18.69
N ALA A 5 24.69 11.22 20.03
CA ALA A 5 23.46 11.34 20.80
C ALA A 5 22.55 12.53 20.41
N ASP A 6 23.13 13.66 19.96
CA ASP A 6 22.36 14.82 19.52
C ASP A 6 21.64 14.50 18.19
N LEU A 7 22.30 13.75 17.30
CA LEU A 7 21.75 13.26 16.04
C LEU A 7 20.61 12.23 16.27
N ASP A 8 20.80 11.32 17.23
CA ASP A 8 19.80 10.28 17.60
C ASP A 8 18.53 10.87 18.23
N LEU A 9 18.61 12.04 18.87
CA LEU A 9 17.46 12.74 19.46
C LEU A 9 16.46 13.23 18.40
N PHE A 10 16.94 13.52 17.18
CA PHE A 10 16.14 14.09 16.09
C PHE A 10 15.28 13.07 15.35
N GLU A 11 15.63 11.77 15.40
CA GLU A 11 14.76 10.72 14.86
C GLU A 11 13.39 10.70 15.56
N LYS A 12 13.34 11.16 16.83
CA LYS A 12 12.13 11.17 17.66
C LYS A 12 11.20 12.36 17.40
N TYR A 13 11.67 13.43 16.74
CA TYR A 13 10.91 14.67 16.57
C TYR A 13 10.95 15.20 15.12
N PRO A 14 10.48 14.41 14.13
CA PRO A 14 10.63 14.72 12.70
C PRO A 14 9.96 16.01 12.24
N GLU A 15 8.97 16.51 12.98
CA GLU A 15 8.20 17.72 12.65
C GLU A 15 8.90 19.02 13.08
N ILE A 16 9.94 18.94 13.92
CA ILE A 16 10.65 20.09 14.50
C ILE A 16 12.02 20.32 13.82
N THR A 17 12.48 19.39 12.97
CA THR A 17 13.91 19.18 12.69
C THR A 17 14.46 19.71 11.37
N THR A 18 13.74 20.48 10.56
CA THR A 18 14.21 20.80 9.20
C THR A 18 15.41 21.76 9.14
N HIS A 19 15.39 22.93 9.77
CA HIS A 19 16.55 23.85 9.71
C HIS A 19 17.66 23.51 10.71
N LEU A 20 17.31 23.11 11.93
CA LEU A 20 18.28 22.80 12.97
C LEU A 20 19.09 21.53 12.64
N SER A 21 18.45 20.47 12.13
CA SER A 21 19.19 19.25 11.77
C SER A 21 20.07 19.45 10.54
N ILE A 22 19.68 20.29 9.58
CA ILE A 22 20.55 20.69 8.46
C ILE A 22 21.78 21.44 8.97
N HIS A 23 21.59 22.40 9.89
CA HIS A 23 22.70 23.17 10.45
C HIS A 23 23.69 22.30 11.24
N LEU A 24 23.17 21.42 12.11
CA LEU A 24 24.00 20.51 12.90
C LEU A 24 24.72 19.49 12.01
N LEU A 25 24.03 18.93 10.99
CA LEU A 25 24.68 18.07 10.01
C LEU A 25 25.84 18.78 9.32
N ALA A 26 25.67 20.04 8.89
CA ALA A 26 26.73 20.82 8.28
C ALA A 26 27.91 21.06 9.24
N GLN A 27 27.63 21.33 10.53
CA GLN A 27 28.68 21.41 11.56
C GLN A 27 29.42 20.07 11.72
N HIS A 28 28.72 18.94 11.77
CA HIS A 28 29.37 17.63 11.89
C HIS A 28 30.12 17.22 10.62
N GLU A 29 29.63 17.57 9.42
CA GLU A 29 30.34 17.39 8.14
C GLU A 29 31.65 18.19 8.13
N SER A 30 31.63 19.44 8.61
CA SER A 30 32.84 20.28 8.70
C SER A 30 33.91 19.73 9.65
N ASN A 31 33.51 18.89 10.61
CA ASN A 31 34.40 18.22 11.55
C ASN A 31 34.84 16.82 11.07
N ASN A 32 34.49 16.40 9.85
CA ASN A 32 34.76 15.06 9.30
C ASN A 32 34.23 13.89 10.15
N ILE A 33 33.14 14.12 10.89
CA ILE A 33 32.52 13.11 11.79
C ILE A 33 31.44 12.30 11.06
N VAL A 34 30.87 12.84 9.98
CA VAL A 34 29.72 12.26 9.27
C VAL A 34 30.16 11.24 8.24
N THR A 35 29.67 10.01 8.36
CA THR A 35 29.85 8.96 7.35
C THR A 35 28.83 9.09 6.22
N ASP A 36 29.07 8.45 5.07
CA ASP A 36 28.09 8.40 3.97
C ASP A 36 26.72 7.86 4.42
N SER A 37 26.71 6.84 5.28
CA SER A 37 25.49 6.25 5.84
C SER A 37 24.73 7.27 6.70
N THR A 38 25.44 7.98 7.57
CA THR A 38 24.86 9.05 8.38
C THR A 38 24.29 10.13 7.47
N ARG A 39 25.03 10.56 6.44
CA ARG A 39 24.56 11.63 5.56
C ARG A 39 23.27 11.27 4.83
N LEU A 40 23.12 10.03 4.39
CA LEU A 40 21.89 9.52 3.76
C LEU A 40 20.67 9.62 4.67
N GLU A 41 20.82 9.20 5.93
CA GLU A 41 19.73 9.23 6.90
C GLU A 41 19.21 10.66 7.12
N PHE A 42 20.10 11.66 7.08
CA PHE A 42 19.72 13.06 7.23
C PHE A 42 19.16 13.75 5.98
N ILE A 43 19.25 13.12 4.79
CA ILE A 43 18.68 13.74 3.56
C ILE A 43 17.16 13.88 3.66
N ARG A 44 16.47 13.02 4.42
CA ARG A 44 15.02 13.12 4.64
C ARG A 44 14.56 14.47 5.21
N TYR A 45 15.44 15.23 5.86
CA TYR A 45 15.12 16.55 6.44
C TYR A 45 15.39 17.73 5.50
N GLN A 46 15.88 17.48 4.29
CA GLN A 46 16.23 18.51 3.32
C GLN A 46 15.22 18.56 2.18
N SER A 47 14.98 19.75 1.64
CA SER A 47 14.26 19.91 0.39
C SER A 47 15.10 19.35 -0.75
N MET A 48 14.52 18.45 -1.53
CA MET A 48 15.16 17.83 -2.67
C MET A 48 15.45 18.87 -3.76
N THR A 49 16.72 18.99 -4.11
CA THR A 49 17.19 19.70 -5.30
C THR A 49 17.85 18.69 -6.23
N GLN A 50 18.11 19.05 -7.49
CA GLN A 50 18.79 18.13 -8.41
C GLN A 50 20.17 17.70 -7.85
N ASN A 51 20.92 18.65 -7.29
CA ASN A 51 22.22 18.37 -6.66
C ASN A 51 22.06 17.42 -5.46
N LEU A 52 21.08 17.65 -4.58
CA LEU A 52 20.84 16.77 -3.44
C LEU A 52 20.41 15.37 -3.88
N TYR A 53 19.60 15.27 -4.93
CA TYR A 53 19.18 14.01 -5.53
C TYR A 53 20.38 13.24 -6.09
N ASP A 54 21.24 13.89 -6.87
CA ASP A 54 22.45 13.26 -7.43
C ASP A 54 23.43 12.84 -6.31
N LYS A 55 23.59 13.68 -5.27
CA LYS A 55 24.36 13.34 -4.07
C LYS A 55 23.76 12.14 -3.34
N PHE A 56 22.43 12.06 -3.21
CA PHE A 56 21.76 10.92 -2.62
C PHE A 56 22.06 9.63 -3.41
N LEU A 57 21.93 9.66 -4.74
CA LEU A 57 22.19 8.49 -5.58
C LEU A 57 23.63 7.99 -5.45
N LEU A 58 24.59 8.92 -5.35
CA LEU A 58 25.99 8.59 -5.10
C LEU A 58 26.18 7.93 -3.74
N LEU A 59 25.65 8.53 -2.67
CA LEU A 59 25.76 7.98 -1.32
C LEU A 59 25.08 6.61 -1.22
N MET A 60 23.90 6.45 -1.84
CA MET A 60 23.18 5.18 -1.90
C MET A 60 24.01 4.10 -2.60
N LYS A 61 24.74 4.46 -3.67
CA LYS A 61 25.66 3.54 -4.33
C LYS A 61 26.82 3.13 -3.41
N ASN A 62 27.34 4.05 -2.60
CA ASN A 62 28.46 3.80 -1.70
C ASN A 62 28.07 2.94 -0.48
N THR A 63 26.82 3.03 -0.02
CA THR A 63 26.34 2.38 1.21
C THR A 63 25.40 1.19 0.96
N GLY A 64 24.83 1.09 -0.24
CA GLY A 64 23.75 0.16 -0.58
C GLY A 64 24.20 -1.25 -0.99
N SER A 65 25.40 -1.70 -0.59
CA SER A 65 25.83 -3.08 -0.86
C SER A 65 25.01 -4.10 -0.06
N ASP A 66 24.58 -3.74 1.15
CA ASP A 66 23.74 -4.54 2.02
C ASP A 66 22.24 -4.38 1.73
N VAL A 67 21.49 -5.49 1.85
CA VAL A 67 20.05 -5.54 1.57
C VAL A 67 19.25 -4.72 2.57
N PHE A 68 19.59 -4.75 3.86
CA PHE A 68 18.89 -4.00 4.89
C PHE A 68 19.14 -2.49 4.75
N GLN A 69 20.33 -2.10 4.31
CA GLN A 69 20.61 -0.70 3.95
C GLN A 69 19.78 -0.25 2.74
N ARG A 70 19.65 -1.07 1.69
CA ARG A 70 18.81 -0.72 0.54
C ARG A 70 17.34 -0.56 0.92
N GLN A 71 16.78 -1.46 1.74
CA GLN A 71 15.40 -1.34 2.28
C GLN A 71 15.15 0.07 2.85
N LYS A 72 16.06 0.55 3.69
CA LYS A 72 15.97 1.87 4.31
C LYS A 72 16.15 3.01 3.30
N ASN A 73 17.16 2.92 2.44
CA ASN A 73 17.54 3.98 1.52
C ASN A 73 16.43 4.36 0.54
N TYR A 74 15.71 3.38 -0.04
CA TYR A 74 14.59 3.69 -0.94
C TYR A 74 13.47 4.46 -0.24
N VAL A 75 13.14 4.10 1.01
CA VAL A 75 12.15 4.79 1.82
C VAL A 75 12.59 6.22 2.13
N LEU A 76 13.86 6.41 2.52
CA LEU A 76 14.42 7.73 2.82
C LEU A 76 14.39 8.68 1.60
N LEU A 77 14.78 8.17 0.43
CA LEU A 77 14.73 8.94 -0.82
C LEU A 77 13.31 9.44 -1.10
N PHE A 78 12.34 8.54 -0.94
CA PHE A 78 10.95 8.83 -1.20
C PHE A 78 10.36 9.80 -0.19
N GLN A 79 10.65 9.65 1.11
CA GLN A 79 10.28 10.60 2.16
C GLN A 79 10.76 12.03 1.85
N CYS A 80 12.02 12.18 1.44
CA CYS A 80 12.58 13.48 1.06
C CYS A 80 11.83 14.10 -0.13
N ALA A 81 11.52 13.30 -1.16
CA ALA A 81 10.75 13.77 -2.30
C ALA A 81 9.34 14.25 -1.90
N LEU A 82 8.64 13.54 -1.01
CA LEU A 82 7.31 13.89 -0.53
C LEU A 82 7.26 15.23 0.22
N LEU A 83 8.33 15.57 0.93
CA LEU A 83 8.47 16.84 1.63
C LEU A 83 8.77 18.02 0.70
N THR A 84 9.14 17.75 -0.55
CA THR A 84 9.64 18.77 -1.49
C THR A 84 8.56 19.24 -2.45
N ASN A 85 8.29 18.50 -3.53
CA ASN A 85 7.30 18.84 -4.55
C ASN A 85 6.91 17.62 -5.39
N GLN A 86 5.80 17.72 -6.12
CA GLN A 86 5.28 16.63 -6.95
C GLN A 86 6.24 16.19 -8.07
N GLN A 87 7.01 17.11 -8.65
CA GLN A 87 7.94 16.80 -9.73
C GLN A 87 9.03 15.82 -9.27
N PHE A 88 9.64 16.05 -8.10
CA PHE A 88 10.62 15.12 -7.54
C PHE A 88 10.01 13.79 -7.14
N VAL A 89 8.76 13.78 -6.65
CA VAL A 89 8.06 12.54 -6.33
C VAL A 89 7.92 11.67 -7.58
N LYS A 90 7.50 12.25 -8.71
CA LYS A 90 7.42 11.55 -9.99
C LYS A 90 8.79 11.01 -10.44
N THR A 91 9.84 11.83 -10.38
CA THR A 91 11.21 11.39 -10.71
C THR A 91 11.67 10.24 -9.84
N VAL A 92 11.44 10.31 -8.52
CA VAL A 92 11.82 9.24 -7.59
C VAL A 92 11.02 7.98 -7.85
N PHE A 93 9.72 8.08 -8.13
CA PHE A 93 8.91 6.91 -8.49
C PHE A 93 9.42 6.22 -9.76
N GLN A 94 9.77 6.97 -10.80
CA GLN A 94 10.35 6.43 -12.03
C GLN A 94 11.71 5.76 -11.77
N PHE A 95 12.55 6.36 -10.94
CA PHE A 95 13.82 5.78 -10.52
C PHE A 95 13.62 4.46 -9.76
N ILE A 96 12.70 4.44 -8.78
CA ILE A 96 12.37 3.25 -8.00
C ILE A 96 11.85 2.14 -8.91
N ALA A 97 10.89 2.45 -9.78
CA ALA A 97 10.35 1.49 -10.75
C ALA A 97 11.47 0.87 -11.61
N LYS A 98 12.38 1.69 -12.16
CA LYS A 98 13.52 1.19 -12.94
C LYS A 98 14.45 0.29 -12.14
N ARG A 99 14.71 0.62 -10.87
CA ARG A 99 15.62 -0.14 -10.01
C ARG A 99 15.01 -1.45 -9.52
N PHE A 100 13.73 -1.43 -9.16
CA PHE A 100 13.02 -2.58 -8.60
C PHE A 100 12.96 -3.78 -9.56
N ALA A 101 13.12 -3.55 -10.87
CA ALA A 101 13.26 -4.64 -11.85
C ALA A 101 14.36 -5.65 -11.48
N ASN A 102 15.39 -5.24 -10.74
CA ASN A 102 16.53 -6.07 -10.33
C ASN A 102 16.73 -6.12 -8.81
N GLU A 103 15.73 -5.72 -8.03
CA GLU A 103 15.88 -5.59 -6.57
C GLU A 103 15.25 -6.78 -5.83
N GLN A 104 15.78 -7.11 -4.65
CA GLN A 104 15.24 -8.22 -3.86
C GLN A 104 13.86 -7.89 -3.28
N PHE A 105 13.00 -8.91 -3.17
CA PHE A 105 11.64 -8.75 -2.65
C PHE A 105 11.54 -8.02 -1.33
N ILE A 106 12.39 -8.36 -0.36
CA ILE A 106 12.33 -7.75 0.97
C ILE A 106 12.47 -6.22 0.93
N VAL A 107 13.17 -5.68 -0.08
CA VAL A 107 13.28 -4.24 -0.35
C VAL A 107 11.96 -3.69 -0.90
N ILE A 108 11.37 -4.39 -1.87
CA ILE A 108 10.11 -4.01 -2.49
C ILE A 108 8.97 -4.05 -1.46
N GLU A 109 8.91 -5.11 -0.65
CA GLU A 109 7.96 -5.27 0.46
C GLU A 109 8.10 -4.14 1.48
N SER A 110 9.32 -3.82 1.91
CA SER A 110 9.56 -2.70 2.83
C SER A 110 9.05 -1.38 2.24
N PHE A 111 9.16 -1.18 0.93
CA PHE A 111 8.62 0.00 0.27
C PHE A 111 7.09 0.02 0.25
N PHE A 112 6.42 -1.11 0.02
CA PHE A 112 4.95 -1.21 0.13
C PHE A 112 4.44 -0.99 1.54
N ASN A 113 5.13 -1.50 2.56
CA ASN A 113 4.83 -1.23 3.96
C ASN A 113 4.94 0.27 4.27
N TYR A 114 5.94 0.94 3.70
CA TYR A 114 6.03 2.40 3.79
C TYR A 114 4.86 3.08 3.08
N LEU A 115 4.55 2.73 1.83
CA LEU A 115 3.41 3.33 1.08
C LEU A 115 2.10 3.18 1.85
N THR A 116 1.90 2.04 2.49
CA THR A 116 0.72 1.74 3.30
C THR A 116 0.63 2.61 4.55
N SER A 117 1.75 2.83 5.22
CA SER A 117 1.83 3.63 6.46
C SER A 117 2.06 5.13 6.20
N ALA A 118 2.17 5.54 4.94
CA ALA A 118 2.52 6.91 4.58
C ALA A 118 1.43 7.92 4.97
N GLN A 119 1.85 9.17 5.13
CA GLN A 119 0.95 10.27 5.51
C GLN A 119 -0.16 10.50 4.49
N ALA A 120 -1.31 10.99 4.96
CA ALA A 120 -2.46 11.41 4.16
C ALA A 120 -2.10 12.26 2.93
N LYS A 121 -1.05 13.09 3.03
CA LYS A 121 -0.52 13.88 1.89
C LYS A 121 -0.18 13.00 0.69
N LEU A 122 0.48 11.85 0.91
CA LEU A 122 0.81 10.91 -0.16
C LEU A 122 -0.45 10.39 -0.82
N HIS A 123 -1.36 9.81 -0.04
CA HIS A 123 -2.54 9.14 -0.60
C HIS A 123 -3.50 10.10 -1.28
N PHE A 124 -3.65 11.32 -0.77
CA PHE A 124 -4.70 12.22 -1.23
C PHE A 124 -4.24 13.28 -2.23
N GLN A 125 -2.98 13.74 -2.17
CA GLN A 125 -2.49 14.84 -3.00
C GLN A 125 -1.49 14.41 -4.07
N ILE A 126 -0.89 13.23 -3.92
CA ILE A 126 0.24 12.80 -4.74
C ILE A 126 -0.13 11.56 -5.55
N LEU A 127 -0.80 10.60 -4.92
CA LEU A 127 -1.19 9.35 -5.57
C LEU A 127 -2.00 9.54 -6.86
N PRO A 128 -3.01 10.43 -6.95
CA PRO A 128 -3.81 10.60 -8.18
C PRO A 128 -2.97 10.89 -9.43
N ASP A 129 -1.89 11.67 -9.29
CA ASP A 129 -1.01 12.05 -10.41
C ASP A 129 0.09 11.02 -10.70
N ASN A 130 0.21 9.97 -9.86
CA ASN A 130 1.32 9.02 -9.89
C ASN A 130 0.86 7.54 -9.95
N LEU A 131 -0.42 7.29 -10.26
CA LEU A 131 -1.01 5.94 -10.29
C LEU A 131 -0.26 4.98 -11.21
N GLU A 132 0.13 5.42 -12.41
CA GLU A 132 0.86 4.62 -13.39
C GLU A 132 2.20 4.11 -12.84
N SER A 133 2.90 4.95 -12.08
CA SER A 133 4.19 4.57 -11.49
C SER A 133 4.02 3.54 -10.37
N ILE A 134 2.99 3.69 -9.52
CA ILE A 134 2.66 2.70 -8.51
C ILE A 134 2.24 1.38 -9.15
N GLU A 135 1.41 1.44 -10.20
CA GLU A 135 1.00 0.24 -10.94
C GLU A 135 2.21 -0.49 -11.56
N THR A 136 3.16 0.27 -12.11
CA THR A 136 4.41 -0.29 -12.63
C THR A 136 5.20 -0.99 -11.52
N ILE A 137 5.35 -0.37 -10.35
CA ILE A 137 6.03 -0.97 -9.18
C ILE A 137 5.33 -2.25 -8.75
N ILE A 138 4.00 -2.26 -8.70
CA ILE A 138 3.18 -3.44 -8.41
C ILE A 138 3.44 -4.56 -9.42
N ASN A 139 3.37 -4.26 -10.72
CA ASN A 139 3.60 -5.26 -11.77
C ASN A 139 5.03 -5.84 -11.70
N ILE A 140 6.03 -5.01 -11.41
CA ILE A 140 7.41 -5.47 -11.20
C ILE A 140 7.49 -6.41 -10.01
N ALA A 141 6.89 -6.03 -8.88
CA ALA A 141 6.87 -6.87 -7.68
C ALA A 141 6.25 -8.25 -7.95
N MET A 142 5.14 -8.28 -8.69
CA MET A 142 4.45 -9.51 -9.07
C MET A 142 5.30 -10.39 -10.00
N ASN A 143 5.94 -9.80 -11.00
CA ASN A 143 6.79 -10.52 -11.95
C ASN A 143 8.05 -11.07 -11.28
N HIS A 144 8.69 -10.27 -10.41
CA HIS A 144 9.93 -10.65 -9.74
C HIS A 144 9.73 -11.81 -8.76
N LEU A 145 8.50 -12.01 -8.27
CA LEU A 145 8.17 -12.98 -7.23
C LEU A 145 7.30 -14.12 -7.70
N GLN A 146 7.18 -14.30 -9.02
CA GLN A 146 6.40 -15.37 -9.63
C GLN A 146 4.99 -15.46 -9.03
N ASP A 147 4.35 -14.32 -8.78
CA ASP A 147 2.99 -14.28 -8.24
C ASP A 147 2.82 -15.05 -6.90
N SER A 148 3.79 -14.94 -6.00
CA SER A 148 3.67 -15.57 -4.68
C SER A 148 2.43 -15.09 -3.90
N TYR A 149 1.89 -15.95 -3.04
CA TYR A 149 0.78 -15.59 -2.14
C TYR A 149 1.08 -14.33 -1.32
N ARG A 150 2.32 -14.22 -0.80
CA ARG A 150 2.75 -13.13 0.07
C ARG A 150 2.66 -11.78 -0.64
N ILE A 151 3.18 -11.65 -1.87
CA ILE A 151 3.13 -10.38 -2.61
C ILE A 151 1.69 -9.99 -2.97
N ARG A 152 0.84 -10.96 -3.34
CA ARG A 152 -0.60 -10.72 -3.56
C ARG A 152 -1.27 -10.18 -2.29
N SER A 153 -0.95 -10.76 -1.14
CA SER A 153 -1.45 -10.31 0.17
C SER A 153 -1.08 -8.85 0.47
N GLU A 154 0.18 -8.48 0.27
CA GLU A 154 0.67 -7.11 0.50
C GLU A 154 -0.01 -6.10 -0.43
N ILE A 155 -0.12 -6.43 -1.71
CA ILE A 155 -0.76 -5.57 -2.72
C ILE A 155 -2.25 -5.39 -2.42
N ARG A 156 -2.96 -6.46 -2.03
CA ARG A 156 -4.38 -6.38 -1.61
C ARG A 156 -4.56 -5.56 -0.34
N THR A 157 -3.65 -5.71 0.62
CA THR A 157 -3.63 -4.91 1.86
C THR A 157 -3.48 -3.44 1.53
N TYR A 158 -2.53 -3.09 0.66
CA TYR A 158 -2.38 -1.72 0.18
C TYR A 158 -3.65 -1.18 -0.48
N GLY A 159 -4.27 -1.94 -1.39
CA GLY A 159 -5.54 -1.54 -2.02
C GLY A 159 -6.68 -1.33 -1.00
N THR A 160 -6.79 -2.22 -0.01
CA THR A 160 -7.80 -2.10 1.05
C THR A 160 -7.59 -0.86 1.91
N ASN A 161 -6.33 -0.56 2.24
CA ASN A 161 -5.97 0.64 2.99
C ASN A 161 -6.28 1.92 2.22
N LEU A 162 -6.06 1.94 0.89
CA LEU A 162 -6.47 3.06 0.05
C LEU A 162 -7.97 3.32 0.14
N LEU A 163 -8.82 2.28 0.10
CA LEU A 163 -10.28 2.42 0.25
C LEU A 163 -10.67 3.02 1.61
N GLN A 164 -10.04 2.56 2.69
CA GLN A 164 -10.27 3.10 4.03
C GLN A 164 -9.86 4.57 4.12
N CYS A 165 -8.67 4.92 3.61
CA CYS A 165 -8.16 6.28 3.66
C CYS A 165 -9.11 7.26 2.95
N VAL A 166 -9.64 6.88 1.78
CA VAL A 166 -10.43 7.80 0.94
C VAL A 166 -11.89 7.94 1.33
N GLU A 167 -12.41 7.11 2.25
CA GLU A 167 -13.82 7.13 2.63
C GLU A 167 -14.30 8.53 3.04
N TYR A 168 -13.52 9.20 3.89
CA TYR A 168 -13.84 10.54 4.42
C TYR A 168 -13.11 11.66 3.68
N TYR A 169 -12.52 11.38 2.53
CA TYR A 169 -11.79 12.40 1.78
C TYR A 169 -12.76 13.39 1.11
N ARG A 170 -12.47 14.69 1.27
CA ARG A 170 -13.38 15.77 0.87
C ARG A 170 -13.42 15.98 -0.65
N ASN A 171 -12.29 15.81 -1.34
CA ASN A 171 -12.22 15.98 -2.79
C ASN A 171 -12.81 14.74 -3.47
N GLN A 172 -14.01 14.89 -4.03
CA GLN A 172 -14.76 13.78 -4.65
C GLN A 172 -14.10 13.21 -5.90
N GLU A 173 -13.42 14.06 -6.68
CA GLU A 173 -12.74 13.62 -7.91
C GLU A 173 -11.54 12.74 -7.58
N ALA A 174 -10.64 13.23 -6.73
CA ALA A 174 -9.48 12.46 -6.28
C ALA A 174 -9.91 11.21 -5.49
N LYS A 175 -10.97 11.30 -4.68
CA LYS A 175 -11.58 10.14 -4.02
C LYS A 175 -11.95 9.06 -5.05
N LYS A 176 -12.70 9.42 -6.09
CA LYS A 176 -13.13 8.48 -7.14
C LYS A 176 -11.92 7.84 -7.85
N ILE A 177 -10.93 8.64 -8.23
CA ILE A 177 -9.71 8.17 -8.90
C ILE A 177 -8.96 7.14 -8.05
N ILE A 178 -8.76 7.44 -6.76
CA ILE A 178 -8.06 6.52 -5.84
C ILE A 178 -8.89 5.27 -5.57
N GLN A 179 -10.22 5.39 -5.44
CA GLN A 179 -11.12 4.24 -5.28
C GLN A 179 -11.06 3.31 -6.48
N GLU A 180 -11.13 3.84 -7.70
CA GLU A 180 -11.03 3.05 -8.93
C GLU A 180 -9.68 2.32 -9.02
N PHE A 181 -8.60 3.00 -8.65
CA PHE A 181 -7.27 2.39 -8.61
C PHE A 181 -7.14 1.28 -7.55
N ALA A 182 -7.63 1.55 -6.34
CA ALA A 182 -7.63 0.57 -5.25
C ALA A 182 -8.40 -0.69 -5.66
N TRP A 183 -9.57 -0.52 -6.26
CA TRP A 183 -10.37 -1.62 -6.78
C TRP A 183 -9.67 -2.37 -7.91
N LYS A 184 -9.08 -1.66 -8.87
CA LYS A 184 -8.31 -2.28 -9.97
C LYS A 184 -7.25 -3.23 -9.42
N ILE A 185 -6.51 -2.81 -8.39
CA ILE A 185 -5.47 -3.63 -7.77
C ILE A 185 -6.06 -4.81 -7.01
N ILE A 186 -7.08 -4.58 -6.18
CA ILE A 186 -7.75 -5.63 -5.40
C ILE A 186 -8.27 -6.72 -6.34
N LYS A 187 -9.01 -6.34 -7.39
CA LYS A 187 -9.58 -7.28 -8.37
C LYS A 187 -8.51 -8.09 -9.09
N LYS A 188 -7.42 -7.43 -9.52
CA LYS A 188 -6.36 -8.07 -10.31
C LYS A 188 -5.60 -9.16 -9.53
N TYR A 189 -5.42 -8.99 -8.22
CA TYR A 189 -4.59 -9.88 -7.39
C TYR A 189 -5.40 -10.65 -6.34
N TYR A 190 -6.70 -10.71 -6.56
CA TYR A 190 -7.66 -11.41 -5.73
C TYR A 190 -7.53 -12.94 -5.86
N SER A 191 -7.80 -13.65 -4.75
CA SER A 191 -8.07 -15.08 -4.74
C SER A 191 -9.27 -15.34 -3.82
N CYS A 192 -10.14 -16.29 -4.19
CA CYS A 192 -11.40 -16.55 -3.49
C CYS A 192 -11.28 -16.97 -2.02
N GLY A 193 -10.15 -17.57 -1.63
CA GLY A 193 -9.92 -17.97 -0.24
C GLY A 193 -9.42 -16.84 0.66
N ASP A 194 -8.75 -15.82 0.11
CA ASP A 194 -7.89 -14.94 0.92
C ASP A 194 -8.57 -13.63 1.32
N PHE A 195 -9.53 -13.17 0.50
CA PHE A 195 -10.12 -11.85 0.67
C PHE A 195 -11.01 -11.77 1.90
N ALA A 196 -11.73 -12.85 2.23
CA ALA A 196 -12.54 -12.92 3.45
C ALA A 196 -11.69 -12.70 4.72
N SER A 197 -10.43 -13.16 4.75
CA SER A 197 -9.55 -12.92 5.89
C SER A 197 -9.07 -11.47 5.97
N HIS A 198 -8.79 -10.82 4.83
CA HIS A 198 -8.35 -9.43 4.79
C HIS A 198 -9.45 -8.44 5.14
N VAL A 199 -10.66 -8.66 4.64
CA VAL A 199 -11.83 -7.79 4.88
C VAL A 199 -12.21 -7.76 6.37
N ARG A 200 -11.89 -8.80 7.15
CA ARG A 200 -12.10 -8.80 8.60
C ARG A 200 -11.31 -7.73 9.35
N SER A 201 -10.19 -7.24 8.80
CA SER A 201 -9.37 -6.21 9.43
C SER A 201 -9.98 -4.80 9.36
N ILE A 202 -10.96 -4.59 8.47
CA ILE A 202 -11.55 -3.27 8.24
C ILE A 202 -12.49 -2.89 9.40
N PRO A 203 -12.34 -1.71 10.01
CA PRO A 203 -13.24 -1.30 11.09
C PRO A 203 -14.69 -1.15 10.61
N LYS A 204 -15.65 -1.45 11.48
CA LYS A 204 -17.09 -1.41 11.15
C LYS A 204 -17.61 -0.01 10.79
N SER A 205 -16.89 1.03 11.20
CA SER A 205 -17.24 2.44 10.95
C SER A 205 -17.11 2.87 9.49
N TYR A 206 -16.37 2.12 8.68
CA TYR A 206 -16.12 2.42 7.26
C TYR A 206 -17.29 1.96 6.35
N THR A 207 -18.47 2.53 6.59
CA THR A 207 -19.75 2.11 5.98
C THR A 207 -19.73 2.10 4.45
N GLU A 208 -19.09 3.08 3.82
CA GLU A 208 -19.04 3.15 2.35
C GLU A 208 -18.05 2.12 1.79
N THR A 209 -16.89 1.96 2.44
CA THR A 209 -15.94 0.90 2.09
C THR A 209 -16.59 -0.48 2.19
N TRP A 210 -17.35 -0.73 3.27
CA TRP A 210 -18.09 -1.97 3.46
C TRP A 210 -19.16 -2.20 2.40
N ARG A 211 -19.89 -1.15 1.98
CA ARG A 211 -20.87 -1.25 0.88
C ARG A 211 -20.20 -1.69 -0.42
N GLN A 212 -19.10 -1.04 -0.79
CA GLN A 212 -18.38 -1.36 -2.03
C GLN A 212 -17.76 -2.76 -1.98
N ILE A 213 -17.26 -3.19 -0.82
CA ILE A 213 -16.77 -4.56 -0.62
C ILE A 213 -17.89 -5.57 -0.78
N ALA A 214 -19.07 -5.31 -0.24
CA ALA A 214 -20.22 -6.17 -0.42
C ALA A 214 -20.66 -6.25 -1.89
N ASP A 215 -20.65 -5.14 -2.61
CA ASP A 215 -20.96 -5.12 -4.05
C ASP A 215 -19.97 -5.99 -4.83
N PHE A 216 -18.67 -5.84 -4.58
CA PHE A 216 -17.64 -6.69 -5.17
C PHE A 216 -17.82 -8.17 -4.84
N HIS A 217 -18.23 -8.51 -3.62
CA HIS A 217 -18.49 -9.90 -3.26
C HIS A 217 -19.64 -10.48 -4.09
N ILE A 218 -20.72 -9.72 -4.25
CA ILE A 218 -21.90 -10.18 -4.98
C ILE A 218 -21.61 -10.28 -6.48
N SER A 219 -20.89 -9.32 -7.06
CA SER A 219 -20.66 -9.26 -8.50
C SER A 219 -19.56 -10.20 -8.99
N ASP A 220 -18.48 -10.36 -8.23
CA ASP A 220 -17.29 -11.07 -8.69
C ASP A 220 -16.99 -12.34 -7.85
N ILE A 221 -17.17 -12.29 -6.52
CA ILE A 221 -16.71 -13.38 -5.63
C ILE A 221 -17.72 -14.53 -5.53
N TYR A 222 -18.96 -14.23 -5.19
CA TYR A 222 -19.99 -15.24 -4.97
C TYR A 222 -20.27 -16.04 -6.24
N PRO A 223 -20.35 -15.44 -7.45
CA PRO A 223 -20.48 -16.22 -8.68
C PRO A 223 -19.31 -17.19 -8.88
N ALA A 224 -18.07 -16.76 -8.60
CA ALA A 224 -16.89 -17.61 -8.70
C ALA A 224 -16.93 -18.77 -7.70
N LEU A 225 -17.20 -18.49 -6.42
CA LEU A 225 -17.34 -19.51 -5.37
C LEU A 225 -18.45 -20.52 -5.68
N ILE A 226 -19.57 -20.04 -6.23
CA ILE A 226 -20.68 -20.88 -6.67
C ILE A 226 -20.26 -21.79 -7.82
N SER A 227 -19.62 -21.25 -8.84
CA SER A 227 -19.17 -22.00 -10.02
C SER A 227 -18.12 -23.07 -9.66
N GLU A 228 -17.24 -22.76 -8.72
CA GLU A 228 -16.21 -23.67 -8.20
C GLU A 228 -16.75 -24.63 -7.13
N SER A 229 -18.00 -24.47 -6.71
CA SER A 229 -18.64 -25.26 -5.66
C SER A 229 -17.82 -25.24 -4.36
N LYS A 230 -17.55 -24.01 -3.92
CA LYS A 230 -16.85 -23.70 -2.65
C LYS A 230 -17.85 -23.15 -1.64
N VAL A 231 -18.87 -23.94 -1.34
CA VAL A 231 -20.04 -23.47 -0.58
C VAL A 231 -19.72 -23.15 0.88
N SER A 232 -18.76 -23.85 1.49
CA SER A 232 -18.27 -23.53 2.85
C SER A 232 -17.66 -22.13 2.92
N THR A 233 -16.81 -21.76 1.95
CA THR A 233 -16.21 -20.42 1.84
C THR A 233 -17.25 -19.33 1.59
N LEU A 234 -18.28 -19.63 0.79
CA LEU A 234 -19.42 -18.73 0.58
C LEU A 234 -20.14 -18.45 1.91
N ASN A 235 -20.42 -19.49 2.70
CA ASN A 235 -21.09 -19.36 3.99
C ASN A 235 -20.26 -18.54 4.99
N ASP A 236 -18.95 -18.79 5.10
CA ASP A 236 -18.03 -18.03 5.96
C ASP A 236 -17.99 -16.54 5.59
N SER A 237 -18.05 -16.23 4.30
CA SER A 237 -18.09 -14.85 3.81
C SER A 237 -19.42 -14.17 4.14
N LEU A 238 -20.55 -14.87 3.99
CA LEU A 238 -21.87 -14.33 4.33
C LEU A 238 -21.99 -14.04 5.84
N ASP A 239 -21.47 -14.94 6.69
CA ASP A 239 -21.46 -14.74 8.15
C ASP A 239 -20.60 -13.55 8.58
N MET A 240 -19.46 -13.33 7.91
CA MET A 240 -18.63 -12.15 8.14
C MET A 240 -19.42 -10.84 7.93
N PHE A 241 -20.20 -10.71 6.86
CA PHE A 241 -21.00 -9.50 6.62
C PHE A 241 -22.11 -9.31 7.66
N LYS A 242 -22.78 -10.40 8.05
CA LYS A 242 -23.82 -10.37 9.10
C LYS A 242 -23.29 -9.87 10.44
N THR A 243 -22.06 -10.24 10.79
CA THR A 243 -21.45 -9.89 12.08
C THR A 243 -20.74 -8.53 12.08
N LYS A 244 -20.25 -8.05 10.93
CA LYS A 244 -19.40 -6.85 10.84
C LYS A 244 -20.13 -5.56 10.52
N VAL A 245 -21.28 -5.57 9.84
CA VAL A 245 -21.91 -4.31 9.39
C VAL A 245 -23.41 -4.36 9.66
N SER A 246 -23.94 -3.28 10.23
CA SER A 246 -25.38 -3.11 10.37
C SER A 246 -26.01 -2.84 8.99
N TYR A 247 -26.73 -3.85 8.50
CA TYR A 247 -27.57 -3.86 7.28
C TYR A 247 -26.86 -3.53 5.95
N LEU A 248 -26.64 -4.56 5.12
CA LEU A 248 -26.15 -4.45 3.75
C LEU A 248 -27.20 -5.03 2.80
N PRO A 249 -28.17 -4.21 2.32
CA PRO A 249 -29.30 -4.69 1.55
C PRO A 249 -28.91 -5.45 0.28
N GLN A 250 -27.75 -5.17 -0.31
CA GLN A 250 -27.26 -5.96 -1.44
C GLN A 250 -26.94 -7.42 -1.05
N ILE A 251 -26.40 -7.67 0.15
CA ILE A 251 -26.10 -9.03 0.64
C ILE A 251 -27.40 -9.77 0.90
N ASP A 252 -28.38 -9.11 1.52
CA ASP A 252 -29.70 -9.69 1.77
C ASP A 252 -30.42 -10.04 0.46
N SER A 253 -30.35 -9.14 -0.54
CA SER A 253 -30.88 -9.36 -1.89
C SER A 253 -30.21 -10.55 -2.57
N PHE A 254 -28.89 -10.66 -2.48
CA PHE A 254 -28.14 -11.81 -2.99
C PHE A 254 -28.56 -13.12 -2.32
N ILE A 255 -28.62 -13.15 -0.98
CA ILE A 255 -29.03 -14.35 -0.22
C ILE A 255 -30.41 -14.81 -0.68
N ASN A 256 -31.37 -13.88 -0.78
CA ASN A 256 -32.72 -14.20 -1.23
C ASN A 256 -32.70 -14.79 -2.66
N SER A 257 -32.01 -14.14 -3.60
CA SER A 257 -31.88 -14.63 -4.98
C SER A 257 -31.16 -15.99 -5.06
N PHE A 258 -30.15 -16.22 -4.22
CA PHE A 258 -29.41 -17.48 -4.21
C PHE A 258 -30.32 -18.64 -3.82
N PHE A 259 -31.06 -18.52 -2.72
CA PHE A 259 -31.94 -19.58 -2.22
C PHE A 259 -33.21 -19.76 -3.07
N THR A 260 -33.75 -18.70 -3.66
CA THR A 260 -34.99 -18.77 -4.45
C THR A 260 -34.78 -19.12 -5.91
N LYS A 261 -33.54 -19.06 -6.42
CA LYS A 261 -33.24 -19.31 -7.82
C LYS A 261 -32.00 -20.18 -8.02
N THR A 262 -30.82 -19.65 -7.71
CA THR A 262 -29.53 -20.28 -8.07
C THR A 262 -29.34 -21.66 -7.45
N LEU A 263 -29.78 -21.85 -6.20
CA LEU A 263 -29.72 -23.14 -5.51
C LEU A 263 -30.66 -24.17 -6.16
N LEU A 264 -31.88 -23.76 -6.53
CA LEU A 264 -32.89 -24.65 -7.11
C LEU A 264 -32.52 -25.10 -8.53
N GLU A 265 -31.76 -24.29 -9.26
CA GLU A 265 -31.35 -24.55 -10.65
C GLU A 265 -30.05 -25.38 -10.77
N SER A 266 -29.35 -25.70 -9.67
CA SER A 266 -28.03 -26.34 -9.71
C SER A 266 -27.93 -27.60 -8.83
N GLU A 267 -28.07 -28.77 -9.46
CA GLU A 267 -27.92 -30.09 -8.82
C GLU A 267 -26.54 -30.26 -8.13
N LYS A 268 -25.49 -29.66 -8.70
CA LYS A 268 -24.14 -29.70 -8.12
C LYS A 268 -24.07 -28.99 -6.77
N ILE A 269 -24.70 -27.82 -6.65
CA ILE A 269 -24.73 -27.05 -5.40
C ILE A 269 -25.63 -27.73 -4.38
N GLN A 270 -26.78 -28.26 -4.80
CA GLN A 270 -27.69 -29.04 -3.95
C GLN A 270 -26.98 -30.22 -3.32
N SER A 271 -26.26 -31.01 -4.14
CA SER A 271 -25.48 -32.15 -3.67
C SER A 271 -24.39 -31.79 -2.65
N GLU A 272 -23.72 -30.64 -2.79
CA GLU A 272 -22.70 -30.20 -1.83
C GLU A 272 -23.28 -29.63 -0.54
N LEU A 273 -24.45 -29.01 -0.62
CA LEU A 273 -25.19 -28.54 0.55
C LEU A 273 -25.98 -29.65 1.26
N GLN A 274 -26.02 -30.86 0.69
CA GLN A 274 -26.83 -31.98 1.17
C GLN A 274 -28.34 -31.64 1.24
N ILE A 275 -28.82 -30.88 0.25
CA ILE A 275 -30.22 -30.50 0.05
C ILE A 275 -30.79 -31.38 -1.06
#